data_AF-A0A7Z0DNS4-F1
#
_entry.id   AF-A0A7Z0DNS4-F1
#
_cell.length_a   1.000
_cell.length_b   1.000
_cell.length_c   1.000
_cell.angle_alpha   90.00
_cell.angle_beta   90.00
_cell.angle_gamma   90.00
#
_symmetry.space_group_name_H-M   'P 1'
#
loop_
_entity.id
_entity.type
_entity.pdbx_description
1 polymer ?
#
loop_
_entity_poly.entity_id
_entity_poly.type
_entity_poly.pdbx_seq_one_letter_code
_entity_poly.pdbx_strand_id
1 'polypeptide(L)'
;MSEAYWREVHSTGLAVPTDRPLGDLTIELTRMLGDPDPDVRSGLAVPALSTWIQRGVYDDLLAGLGDGMAAGLVVGLGDSGNNGVFRRASSVEALAECIARDNARSLVRAEKVLEWGDRIATWLLRERDLRAFVPERGWAHAVARGADALGILAASEHLGKPELTVILDVVADRVLARGDTIYAHGEPDRLASATMAVLRRNLVPLNIMEPWINRIVTVATATPETPDRDPFLLTGNAEAFLRALYLQLALSHDPPQIRGDLLLVVVAALKRSNRAYLG
;
A
#
# COMPACT_ATOMS: atom_id res chain seq x y z
N MET A 1 2.92 -26.51 -12.66
CA MET A 1 4.22 -27.16 -12.88
C MET A 1 5.03 -27.10 -11.60
N SER A 2 6.22 -27.70 -11.59
CA SER A 2 7.04 -27.78 -10.39
C SER A 2 7.76 -26.46 -10.14
N GLU A 3 7.98 -26.15 -8.87
CA GLU A 3 8.84 -25.06 -8.40
C GLU A 3 10.22 -25.03 -9.08
N ALA A 4 10.76 -26.22 -9.42
CA ALA A 4 12.03 -26.36 -10.13
C ALA A 4 12.06 -25.62 -11.48
N TYR A 5 10.95 -25.62 -12.23
CA TYR A 5 10.86 -24.88 -13.49
C TYR A 5 11.06 -23.38 -13.26
N TRP A 6 10.36 -22.80 -12.29
CA TRP A 6 10.47 -21.36 -12.01
C TRP A 6 11.83 -20.98 -11.43
N ARG A 7 12.47 -21.88 -10.66
CA ARG A 7 13.85 -21.69 -10.23
C ARG A 7 14.85 -21.65 -11.40
N GLU A 8 14.62 -22.43 -12.47
CA GLU A 8 15.41 -22.37 -13.71
C GLU A 8 15.17 -21.06 -14.48
N VAL A 9 13.92 -20.58 -14.55
CA VAL A 9 13.62 -19.25 -15.13
C VAL A 9 14.35 -18.14 -14.36
N HIS A 10 14.44 -18.25 -13.03
CA HIS A 10 15.24 -17.34 -12.21
C HIS A 10 16.74 -17.43 -12.50
N SER A 11 17.30 -18.64 -12.62
CA SER A 11 18.74 -18.83 -12.87
C SER A 11 19.18 -18.31 -14.24
N THR A 12 18.25 -18.21 -15.19
CA THR A 12 18.47 -17.63 -16.52
C THR A 12 18.19 -16.12 -16.58
N GLY A 13 18.06 -15.45 -15.43
CA GLY A 13 17.88 -13.99 -15.35
C GLY A 13 16.47 -13.52 -15.67
N LEU A 14 15.46 -14.37 -15.45
CA LEU A 14 14.05 -14.11 -15.71
C LEU A 14 13.78 -13.77 -17.19
N ALA A 15 14.49 -14.41 -18.11
CA ALA A 15 14.10 -14.38 -19.52
C ALA A 15 12.71 -15.00 -19.69
N VAL A 16 11.88 -14.43 -20.56
CA VAL A 16 10.54 -14.97 -20.82
C VAL A 16 10.71 -16.31 -21.55
N PRO A 17 10.25 -17.43 -20.98
CA PRO A 17 10.36 -18.72 -21.64
C PRO A 17 9.55 -18.75 -22.93
N THR A 18 10.10 -19.40 -23.96
CA THR A 18 9.47 -19.52 -25.29
C THR A 18 8.84 -20.90 -25.52
N ASP A 19 8.86 -21.77 -24.51
CA ASP A 19 8.32 -23.13 -24.57
C ASP A 19 6.78 -23.16 -24.58
N ARG A 20 6.13 -22.04 -24.23
CA ARG A 20 4.68 -21.89 -24.20
C ARG A 20 4.22 -20.42 -24.26
N PRO A 21 2.91 -20.16 -24.51
CA PRO A 21 2.38 -18.80 -24.54
C PRO A 21 2.56 -18.03 -23.22
N LEU A 22 2.80 -16.72 -23.33
CA LEU A 22 2.89 -15.80 -22.17
C LEU A 22 1.65 -15.87 -21.27
N GLY A 23 0.46 -16.07 -21.84
CA GLY A 23 -0.78 -16.22 -21.08
C GLY A 23 -0.72 -17.38 -20.08
N ASP A 24 -0.20 -18.54 -20.49
CA ASP A 24 -0.11 -19.73 -19.64
C ASP A 24 0.88 -19.53 -18.49
N LEU A 25 2.02 -18.89 -18.79
CA LEU A 25 3.01 -18.48 -17.79
C LEU A 25 2.38 -17.52 -16.76
N THR A 26 1.61 -16.54 -17.25
CA THR A 26 0.97 -15.53 -16.41
C THR A 26 -0.10 -16.12 -15.50
N ILE A 27 -0.93 -17.06 -16.00
CA ILE A 27 -1.93 -17.78 -15.21
C ILE A 27 -1.26 -18.54 -14.07
N GLU A 28 -0.14 -19.21 -14.34
CA GLU A 28 0.58 -19.95 -13.32
C GLU A 28 1.19 -19.04 -12.25
N LEU A 29 1.89 -17.97 -12.66
CA LEU A 29 2.43 -16.97 -11.74
C LEU A 29 1.33 -16.37 -10.87
N THR A 30 0.19 -16.04 -11.47
CA THR A 30 -0.98 -15.49 -10.77
C THR A 30 -1.51 -16.45 -9.70
N ARG A 31 -1.52 -17.77 -9.98
CA ARG A 31 -1.87 -18.79 -8.99
C ARG A 31 -0.84 -18.83 -7.85
N MET A 32 0.45 -18.78 -8.18
CA MET A 32 1.54 -18.83 -7.21
C MET A 32 1.58 -17.60 -6.28
N LEU A 33 1.03 -16.45 -6.70
CA LEU A 33 0.88 -15.27 -5.82
C LEU A 33 0.04 -15.54 -4.56
N GLY A 34 -0.77 -16.60 -4.54
CA GLY A 34 -1.55 -17.02 -3.36
C GLY A 34 -0.96 -18.20 -2.59
N ASP A 35 0.21 -18.69 -2.98
CA ASP A 35 0.82 -19.87 -2.35
C ASP A 35 1.19 -19.56 -0.89
N PRO A 36 0.89 -20.45 0.09
CA PRO A 36 1.30 -20.25 1.47
C PRO A 36 2.82 -20.25 1.67
N ASP A 37 3.56 -20.92 0.78
CA ASP A 37 5.02 -20.95 0.82
C ASP A 37 5.59 -19.60 0.34
N PRO A 38 6.31 -18.85 1.20
CA PRO A 38 6.90 -17.58 0.81
C PRO A 38 7.98 -17.72 -0.27
N ASP A 39 8.65 -18.86 -0.40
CA ASP A 39 9.66 -19.07 -1.45
C ASP A 39 8.99 -19.17 -2.82
N VAL A 40 7.81 -19.80 -2.90
CA VAL A 40 7.01 -19.85 -4.13
C VAL A 40 6.41 -18.48 -4.44
N ARG A 41 5.73 -17.88 -3.45
CA ARG A 41 4.99 -16.62 -3.64
C ARG A 41 5.92 -15.42 -3.84
N SER A 42 6.77 -15.16 -2.86
CA SER A 42 7.63 -13.98 -2.79
C SER A 42 9.01 -14.23 -3.41
N GLY A 43 9.50 -15.47 -3.39
CA GLY A 43 10.78 -15.83 -3.99
C GLY A 43 10.70 -16.06 -5.50
N LEU A 44 9.60 -16.63 -6.00
CA LEU A 44 9.46 -16.97 -7.43
C LEU A 44 8.48 -16.07 -8.18
N ALA A 45 7.22 -16.03 -7.73
CA ALA A 45 6.14 -15.45 -8.53
C ALA A 45 6.18 -13.92 -8.59
N VAL A 46 6.30 -13.25 -7.44
CA VAL A 46 6.39 -11.79 -7.38
C VAL A 46 7.57 -11.26 -8.21
N PRO A 47 8.83 -11.73 -8.02
CA PRO A 47 9.95 -11.18 -8.77
C PRO A 47 9.86 -11.42 -10.28
N ALA A 48 9.32 -12.57 -10.71
CA ALA A 48 9.11 -12.86 -12.13
C ALA A 48 8.12 -11.87 -12.76
N LEU A 49 6.94 -11.69 -12.13
CA LEU A 49 5.94 -10.73 -12.61
C LEU A 49 6.47 -9.29 -12.61
N SER A 50 7.04 -8.83 -11.49
CA SER A 50 7.58 -7.47 -11.39
C SER A 50 8.65 -7.23 -12.46
N THR A 51 9.58 -8.17 -12.65
CA THR A 51 10.63 -8.04 -13.66
C THR A 51 10.07 -7.98 -15.07
N TRP A 52 9.09 -8.81 -15.40
CA TRP A 52 8.49 -8.83 -16.74
C TRP A 52 7.66 -7.58 -17.02
N ILE A 53 6.92 -7.06 -16.02
CA ILE A 53 6.23 -5.77 -16.11
C ILE A 53 7.24 -4.64 -16.36
N GLN A 54 8.31 -4.57 -15.56
CA GLN A 54 9.34 -3.53 -15.68
C GLN A 54 10.08 -3.57 -17.03
N ARG A 55 10.33 -4.76 -17.56
CA ARG A 55 10.94 -4.97 -18.89
C ARG A 55 9.99 -4.71 -20.06
N GLY A 56 8.71 -4.43 -19.80
CA GLY A 56 7.71 -4.15 -20.83
C GLY A 56 7.18 -5.37 -21.57
N VAL A 57 7.38 -6.58 -21.02
CA VAL A 57 6.82 -7.83 -21.59
C VAL A 57 5.30 -7.76 -21.72
N TYR A 58 4.66 -6.99 -20.84
CA TYR A 58 3.22 -6.81 -20.78
C TYR A 58 2.73 -5.46 -21.31
N ASP A 59 3.55 -4.64 -21.98
CA ASP A 59 3.13 -3.26 -22.35
C ASP A 59 1.80 -3.25 -23.13
N ASP A 60 1.66 -4.11 -24.15
CA ASP A 60 0.43 -4.22 -24.95
C ASP A 60 -0.74 -4.88 -24.20
N LEU A 61 -0.47 -5.54 -23.08
CA LEU A 61 -1.42 -6.31 -22.27
C LEU A 61 -1.65 -5.70 -20.88
N LEU A 62 -1.07 -4.53 -20.60
CA LEU A 62 -0.91 -4.02 -19.23
C LEU A 62 -2.26 -3.78 -18.55
N ALA A 63 -3.22 -3.27 -19.32
CA ALA A 63 -4.59 -3.09 -18.85
C ALA A 63 -5.26 -4.43 -18.44
N GLY A 64 -5.07 -5.48 -19.25
CA GLY A 64 -5.63 -6.81 -18.95
C GLY A 64 -4.94 -7.49 -17.77
N LEU A 65 -3.62 -7.34 -17.66
CA LEU A 65 -2.86 -7.85 -16.51
C LEU A 65 -3.31 -7.17 -15.21
N GLY A 66 -3.40 -5.84 -15.22
CA GLY A 66 -3.87 -5.07 -14.07
C GLY A 66 -5.29 -5.44 -13.66
N ASP A 67 -6.21 -5.67 -14.60
CA ASP A 67 -7.57 -6.16 -14.29
C ASP A 67 -7.54 -7.53 -13.60
N GLY A 68 -6.67 -8.43 -14.06
CA GLY A 68 -6.45 -9.73 -13.41
C GLY A 68 -5.90 -9.63 -11.99
N MET A 69 -4.99 -8.68 -11.75
CA MET A 69 -4.46 -8.41 -10.40
C MET A 69 -5.50 -7.74 -9.50
N ALA A 70 -6.28 -6.79 -10.02
CA ALA A 70 -7.38 -6.16 -9.30
C ALA A 70 -8.46 -7.19 -8.88
N ALA A 71 -8.77 -8.16 -9.73
CA ALA A 71 -9.67 -9.26 -9.38
C ALA A 71 -9.13 -10.12 -8.22
N GLY A 72 -7.81 -10.23 -8.06
CA GLY A 72 -7.16 -10.93 -6.95
C GLY A 72 -7.41 -10.30 -5.59
N LEU A 73 -7.72 -8.99 -5.53
CA LEU A 73 -7.94 -8.25 -4.29
C LEU A 73 -9.21 -8.67 -3.53
N VAL A 74 -10.20 -9.23 -4.23
CA VAL A 74 -11.48 -9.61 -3.61
C VAL A 74 -11.58 -11.09 -3.24
N VAL A 75 -10.55 -11.88 -3.54
CA VAL A 75 -10.53 -13.33 -3.25
C VAL A 75 -10.49 -13.57 -1.74
N GLY A 76 -11.57 -14.12 -1.19
CA GLY A 76 -11.71 -14.36 0.26
C GLY A 76 -11.69 -13.09 1.11
N LEU A 77 -12.02 -11.93 0.54
CA LEU A 77 -11.99 -10.64 1.24
C LEU A 77 -12.97 -10.65 2.43
N GLY A 78 -12.47 -10.25 3.60
CA GLY A 78 -13.21 -10.29 4.86
C GLY A 78 -12.84 -11.48 5.74
N ASP A 79 -12.19 -12.51 5.18
CA ASP A 79 -11.58 -13.57 5.96
C ASP A 79 -10.31 -13.06 6.66
N SER A 80 -10.05 -13.60 7.85
CA SER A 80 -8.84 -13.35 8.63
C SER A 80 -8.31 -14.65 9.23
N GLY A 81 -6.99 -14.75 9.38
CA GLY A 81 -6.32 -15.92 9.99
C GLY A 81 -5.96 -17.03 9.02
N ASN A 82 -6.56 -17.07 7.82
CA ASN A 82 -6.26 -18.06 6.77
C ASN A 82 -5.21 -17.55 5.76
N ASN A 83 -4.92 -18.32 4.71
CA ASN A 83 -3.90 -17.95 3.71
C ASN A 83 -4.40 -16.97 2.64
N GLY A 84 -5.69 -16.62 2.62
CA GLY A 84 -6.28 -15.77 1.59
C GLY A 84 -5.65 -14.38 1.51
N VAL A 85 -5.15 -13.87 2.65
CA VAL A 85 -4.43 -12.59 2.71
C VAL A 85 -3.21 -12.54 1.78
N PHE A 86 -2.50 -13.66 1.60
CA PHE A 86 -1.30 -13.71 0.75
C PHE A 86 -1.63 -13.45 -0.71
N ARG A 87 -2.73 -14.02 -1.21
CA ARG A 87 -3.21 -13.78 -2.58
C ARG A 87 -3.56 -12.32 -2.77
N ARG A 88 -4.34 -11.72 -1.86
CA ARG A 88 -4.77 -10.32 -1.97
C ARG A 88 -3.58 -9.37 -1.89
N ALA A 89 -2.71 -9.56 -0.90
CA ALA A 89 -1.55 -8.73 -0.67
C ALA A 89 -0.51 -8.83 -1.80
N SER A 90 -0.34 -9.99 -2.44
CA SER A 90 0.57 -10.11 -3.59
C SER A 90 -0.07 -9.62 -4.89
N SER A 91 -1.40 -9.64 -4.96
CA SER A 91 -2.12 -9.05 -6.10
C SER A 91 -2.02 -7.53 -6.10
N VAL A 92 -2.13 -6.87 -4.93
CA VAL A 92 -1.98 -5.40 -4.88
C VAL A 92 -0.56 -4.96 -5.23
N GLU A 93 0.45 -5.76 -4.86
CA GLU A 93 1.85 -5.52 -5.20
C GLU A 93 2.06 -5.60 -6.73
N ALA A 94 1.57 -6.65 -7.38
CA ALA A 94 1.63 -6.77 -8.83
C ALA A 94 0.81 -5.70 -9.57
N LEU A 95 -0.33 -5.28 -9.01
CA LEU A 95 -1.13 -4.18 -9.55
C LEU A 95 -0.38 -2.84 -9.44
N ALA A 96 0.32 -2.61 -8.32
CA ALA A 96 1.15 -1.42 -8.14
C ALA A 96 2.30 -1.37 -9.16
N GLU A 97 2.91 -2.51 -9.51
CA GLU A 97 3.89 -2.58 -10.61
C GLU A 97 3.27 -2.21 -11.96
N CYS A 98 2.02 -2.60 -12.24
CA CYS A 98 1.32 -2.19 -13.45
C CYS A 98 1.12 -0.67 -13.49
N ILE A 99 0.71 -0.06 -12.38
CA ILE A 99 0.55 1.39 -12.25
C ILE A 99 1.90 2.11 -12.36
N ALA A 100 2.96 1.57 -11.75
CA ALA A 100 4.31 2.14 -11.86
C ALA A 100 4.83 2.10 -13.30
N ARG A 101 4.56 1.00 -14.03
CA ARG A 101 4.89 0.87 -15.45
C ARG A 101 4.13 1.89 -16.30
N ASP A 102 2.85 2.09 -16.01
CA ASP A 102 2.04 3.12 -16.65
C ASP A 102 2.56 4.53 -16.34
N ASN A 103 2.84 4.86 -15.08
CA ASN A 103 3.43 6.16 -14.69
C ASN A 103 4.73 6.49 -15.46
N ALA A 104 5.50 5.47 -15.84
CA ALA A 104 6.74 5.63 -16.59
C ALA A 104 6.55 5.76 -18.11
N ARG A 105 5.44 5.28 -18.66
CA ARG A 105 5.30 5.04 -20.12
C ARG A 105 3.95 5.45 -20.72
N SER A 106 2.98 5.85 -19.92
CA SER A 106 1.61 6.25 -20.29
C SER A 106 0.96 5.24 -21.25
N LEU A 107 0.81 4.00 -20.79
CA LEU A 107 0.38 2.85 -21.60
C LEU A 107 -1.13 2.58 -21.48
N VAL A 108 -1.74 3.07 -20.39
CA VAL A 108 -3.11 2.77 -20.00
C VAL A 108 -3.93 4.06 -20.00
N ARG A 109 -5.22 3.95 -20.26
CA ARG A 109 -6.13 5.10 -20.21
C ARG A 109 -6.39 5.53 -18.77
N ALA A 110 -6.60 6.82 -18.55
CA ALA A 110 -6.89 7.40 -17.25
C ALA A 110 -8.03 6.67 -16.51
N GLU A 111 -9.13 6.35 -17.20
CA GLU A 111 -10.29 5.69 -16.60
C GLU A 111 -9.94 4.34 -15.98
N LYS A 112 -8.99 3.62 -16.58
CA LYS A 112 -8.55 2.31 -16.11
C LYS A 112 -7.64 2.43 -14.88
N VAL A 113 -6.76 3.43 -14.84
CA VAL A 113 -5.95 3.71 -13.64
C VAL A 113 -6.83 4.12 -12.46
N LEU A 114 -7.87 4.95 -12.72
CA LEU A 114 -8.85 5.33 -11.70
C LEU A 114 -9.65 4.11 -11.20
N GLU A 115 -10.08 3.21 -12.10
CA GLU A 115 -10.73 1.96 -11.70
C GLU A 115 -9.83 1.12 -10.79
N TRP A 116 -8.55 0.95 -11.12
CA TRP A 116 -7.61 0.25 -10.25
C TRP A 116 -7.45 0.93 -8.89
N GLY A 117 -7.39 2.26 -8.87
CA GLY A 117 -7.38 3.05 -7.64
C GLY A 117 -8.57 2.76 -6.74
N ASP A 118 -9.78 2.75 -7.30
CA ASP A 118 -11.01 2.42 -6.55
C ASP A 118 -10.96 1.00 -5.97
N ARG A 119 -10.43 0.03 -6.73
CA ARG A 119 -10.28 -1.36 -6.28
C ARG A 119 -9.27 -1.47 -5.14
N ILE A 120 -8.14 -0.77 -5.22
CA ILE A 120 -7.11 -0.72 -4.18
C ILE A 120 -7.69 -0.09 -2.91
N ALA A 121 -8.31 1.08 -3.02
CA ALA A 121 -8.92 1.80 -1.90
C ALA A 121 -9.99 0.94 -1.21
N THR A 122 -10.91 0.38 -1.99
CA THR A 122 -12.00 -0.47 -1.48
C THR A 122 -11.46 -1.72 -0.80
N TRP A 123 -10.52 -2.42 -1.43
CA TRP A 123 -9.89 -3.61 -0.85
C TRP A 123 -9.20 -3.25 0.45
N LEU A 124 -8.33 -2.23 0.43
CA LEU A 124 -7.56 -1.84 1.58
C LEU A 124 -8.53 -1.63 2.73
N LEU A 125 -9.52 -0.72 2.61
CA LEU A 125 -10.52 -0.38 3.64
C LEU A 125 -11.34 -1.56 4.17
N ARG A 126 -11.54 -2.60 3.36
CA ARG A 126 -12.32 -3.79 3.73
C ARG A 126 -11.47 -4.96 4.24
N GLU A 127 -10.15 -4.89 4.10
CA GLU A 127 -9.25 -5.94 4.56
C GLU A 127 -9.34 -6.10 6.08
N ARG A 128 -9.58 -7.33 6.53
CA ARG A 128 -9.69 -7.69 7.95
C ARG A 128 -8.48 -8.48 8.44
N ASP A 129 -7.71 -9.07 7.53
CA ASP A 129 -6.47 -9.73 7.89
C ASP A 129 -5.31 -8.73 7.89
N LEU A 130 -5.05 -8.17 9.06
CA LEU A 130 -4.00 -7.16 9.26
C LEU A 130 -2.69 -7.79 9.75
N ARG A 131 -2.54 -9.12 9.68
CA ARG A 131 -1.29 -9.77 10.07
C ARG A 131 -0.17 -9.30 9.14
N ALA A 132 0.91 -8.87 9.75
CA ALA A 132 2.07 -8.41 9.02
C ALA A 132 2.96 -9.59 8.59
N PHE A 133 3.61 -10.22 9.57
CA PHE A 133 4.42 -11.41 9.40
C PHE A 133 3.69 -12.63 9.98
N VAL A 134 3.60 -13.70 9.20
CA VAL A 134 3.06 -14.98 9.67
C VAL A 134 4.22 -15.96 9.77
N PRO A 135 4.52 -16.52 10.96
CA PRO A 135 5.58 -17.51 11.12
C PRO A 135 5.46 -18.64 10.09
N GLU A 136 6.60 -19.04 9.53
CA GLU A 136 6.73 -20.08 8.48
C GLU A 136 6.08 -19.76 7.12
N ARG A 137 5.18 -18.77 7.05
CA ARG A 137 4.49 -18.35 5.82
C ARG A 137 4.97 -17.01 5.27
N GLY A 138 5.79 -16.30 6.03
CA GLY A 138 6.41 -15.03 5.66
C GLY A 138 5.44 -13.85 5.72
N TRP A 139 5.72 -12.83 4.90
CA TRP A 139 5.00 -11.56 4.91
C TRP A 139 3.63 -11.67 4.22
N ALA A 140 2.58 -11.29 4.95
CA ALA A 140 1.27 -10.93 4.42
C ALA A 140 1.24 -9.42 4.13
N HIS A 141 1.56 -8.58 5.11
CA HIS A 141 1.84 -7.14 4.93
C HIS A 141 0.74 -6.37 4.16
N ALA A 142 -0.52 -6.73 4.32
CA ALA A 142 -1.61 -6.14 3.52
C ALA A 142 -1.67 -4.61 3.63
N VAL A 143 -1.55 -4.05 4.84
CA VAL A 143 -1.56 -2.59 5.04
C VAL A 143 -0.33 -1.93 4.41
N ALA A 144 0.86 -2.51 4.62
CA ALA A 144 2.11 -2.01 4.06
C ALA A 144 2.10 -2.01 2.52
N ARG A 145 1.64 -3.08 1.89
CA ARG A 145 1.57 -3.19 0.42
C ARG A 145 0.46 -2.31 -0.17
N GLY A 146 -0.66 -2.15 0.54
CA GLY A 146 -1.70 -1.20 0.16
C GLY A 146 -1.21 0.24 0.23
N ALA A 147 -0.44 0.59 1.26
CA ALA A 147 0.16 1.92 1.38
C ALA A 147 1.14 2.20 0.22
N ASP A 148 2.02 1.26 -0.11
CA ASP A 148 2.91 1.39 -1.27
C ASP A 148 2.13 1.61 -2.57
N ALA A 149 1.07 0.82 -2.79
CA ALA A 149 0.22 0.94 -3.98
C ALA A 149 -0.48 2.31 -4.06
N LEU A 150 -0.97 2.84 -2.94
CA LEU A 150 -1.51 4.20 -2.87
C LEU A 150 -0.45 5.26 -3.18
N GLY A 151 0.79 5.09 -2.70
CA GLY A 151 1.89 6.00 -3.00
C GLY A 151 2.25 6.01 -4.50
N ILE A 152 2.30 4.83 -5.12
CA ILE A 152 2.54 4.68 -6.56
C ILE A 152 1.39 5.28 -7.37
N LEU A 153 0.13 5.03 -6.96
CA LEU A 153 -1.05 5.61 -7.58
C LEU A 153 -1.05 7.15 -7.49
N ALA A 154 -0.69 7.70 -6.33
CA ALA A 154 -0.58 9.15 -6.13
C ALA A 154 0.43 9.82 -7.06
N ALA A 155 1.40 9.10 -7.61
CA ALA A 155 2.36 9.62 -8.57
C ALA A 155 1.80 9.70 -10.01
N SER A 156 0.66 9.07 -10.31
CA SER A 156 0.10 9.03 -11.66
C SER A 156 -0.36 10.40 -12.14
N GLU A 157 -0.02 10.74 -13.40
CA GLU A 157 -0.47 11.96 -14.06
C GLU A 157 -2.00 12.04 -14.19
N HIS A 158 -2.68 10.89 -14.13
CA HIS A 158 -4.13 10.78 -14.21
C HIS A 158 -4.86 11.21 -12.92
N LEU A 159 -4.13 11.36 -11.81
CA LEU A 159 -4.71 11.78 -10.54
C LEU A 159 -4.58 13.29 -10.34
N GLY A 160 -5.73 13.95 -10.18
CA GLY A 160 -5.86 15.36 -9.83
C GLY A 160 -6.10 15.57 -8.34
N LYS A 161 -6.40 16.80 -7.96
CA LYS A 161 -6.69 17.17 -6.57
C LYS A 161 -7.81 16.32 -5.93
N PRO A 162 -8.96 16.06 -6.59
CA PRO A 162 -10.02 15.25 -5.98
C PRO A 162 -9.54 13.83 -5.64
N GLU A 163 -8.89 13.16 -6.57
CA GLU A 163 -8.43 11.77 -6.40
C GLU A 163 -7.32 11.67 -5.35
N LEU A 164 -6.40 12.64 -5.33
CA LEU A 164 -5.38 12.74 -4.29
C LEU A 164 -5.98 12.95 -2.89
N THR A 165 -7.09 13.69 -2.79
CA THR A 165 -7.80 13.86 -1.52
C THR A 165 -8.46 12.56 -1.09
N VAL A 166 -9.00 11.77 -2.03
CA VAL A 166 -9.50 10.42 -1.74
C VAL A 166 -8.39 9.51 -1.20
N ILE A 167 -7.18 9.55 -1.76
CA ILE A 167 -6.04 8.77 -1.21
C ILE A 167 -5.75 9.17 0.25
N LEU A 168 -5.77 10.47 0.56
CA LEU A 168 -5.58 10.95 1.94
C LEU A 168 -6.68 10.42 2.86
N ASP A 169 -7.93 10.43 2.43
CA ASP A 169 -9.05 9.90 3.21
C ASP A 169 -8.92 8.40 3.44
N VAL A 170 -8.52 7.62 2.43
CA VAL A 170 -8.25 6.18 2.57
C VAL A 170 -7.13 5.91 3.57
N VAL A 171 -6.04 6.69 3.54
CA VAL A 171 -4.95 6.59 4.51
C VAL A 171 -5.45 6.90 5.92
N ALA A 172 -6.18 8.00 6.11
CA ALA A 172 -6.74 8.35 7.41
C ALA A 172 -7.72 7.29 7.92
N ASP A 173 -8.64 6.82 7.09
CA ASP A 173 -9.60 5.78 7.44
C ASP A 173 -8.90 4.48 7.87
N ARG A 174 -7.79 4.12 7.20
CA ARG A 174 -6.96 2.98 7.60
C ARG A 174 -6.26 3.22 8.93
N VAL A 175 -5.57 4.35 9.09
CA VAL A 175 -4.87 4.72 10.33
C VAL A 175 -5.82 4.75 11.53
N LEU A 176 -7.04 5.25 11.33
CA LEU A 176 -8.03 5.46 12.38
C LEU A 176 -9.01 4.28 12.55
N ALA A 177 -8.84 3.20 11.78
CA ALA A 177 -9.69 2.03 11.83
C ALA A 177 -9.69 1.44 13.24
N ARG A 178 -10.88 1.23 13.80
CA ARG A 178 -11.05 0.56 15.09
C ARG A 178 -10.80 -0.94 14.93
N GLY A 179 -10.01 -1.52 15.83
CA GLY A 179 -9.74 -2.94 15.84
C GLY A 179 -8.73 -3.30 16.92
N ASP A 180 -8.38 -4.58 16.96
CA ASP A 180 -7.47 -5.13 17.98
C ASP A 180 -6.05 -5.31 17.40
N THR A 181 -5.61 -4.44 16.48
CA THR A 181 -4.29 -4.54 15.82
C THR A 181 -3.53 -3.22 15.86
N ILE A 182 -2.33 -3.27 16.45
CA ILE A 182 -1.31 -2.23 16.38
C ILE A 182 -0.36 -2.54 15.23
N TYR A 183 -0.02 -1.52 14.45
CA TYR A 183 0.96 -1.62 13.38
C TYR A 183 2.38 -1.54 13.96
N ALA A 184 3.16 -2.58 13.71
CA ALA A 184 4.46 -2.79 14.34
C ALA A 184 5.57 -3.20 13.36
N HIS A 185 5.28 -3.29 12.06
CA HIS A 185 6.17 -3.82 11.02
C HIS A 185 6.37 -2.80 9.88
N GLY A 186 6.44 -1.51 10.22
CA GLY A 186 6.72 -0.40 9.29
C GLY A 186 5.51 0.06 8.48
N GLU A 187 4.30 -0.40 8.79
CA GLU A 187 3.08 0.09 8.16
C GLU A 187 2.86 1.61 8.38
N PRO A 188 3.12 2.19 9.57
CA PRO A 188 2.97 3.64 9.76
C PRO A 188 3.90 4.46 8.85
N ASP A 189 5.16 4.01 8.67
CA ASP A 189 6.11 4.65 7.77
C ASP A 189 5.69 4.57 6.31
N ARG A 190 5.14 3.44 5.88
CA ARG A 190 4.67 3.26 4.51
C ARG A 190 3.40 4.06 4.23
N LEU A 191 2.47 4.14 5.17
CA LEU A 191 1.31 5.03 5.08
C LEU A 191 1.75 6.49 5.02
N ALA A 192 2.72 6.90 5.85
CA ALA A 192 3.28 8.25 5.80
C ALA A 192 4.00 8.53 4.47
N SER A 193 4.68 7.53 3.89
CA SER A 193 5.30 7.62 2.57
C SER A 193 4.27 7.82 1.46
N ALA A 194 3.13 7.12 1.52
CA ALA A 194 2.01 7.34 0.61
C ALA A 194 1.46 8.77 0.72
N THR A 195 1.32 9.29 1.95
CA THR A 195 0.95 10.70 2.18
C THR A 195 2.00 11.66 1.60
N MET A 196 3.29 11.37 1.75
CA MET A 196 4.35 12.17 1.15
C MET A 196 4.30 12.16 -0.38
N ALA A 197 3.94 11.04 -1.01
CA ALA A 197 3.73 10.97 -2.46
C ALA A 197 2.59 11.90 -2.91
N VAL A 198 1.47 11.91 -2.18
CA VAL A 198 0.37 12.88 -2.43
C VAL A 198 0.85 14.32 -2.26
N LEU A 199 1.55 14.62 -1.18
CA LEU A 199 2.01 15.98 -0.87
C LEU A 199 2.98 16.52 -1.93
N ARG A 200 3.88 15.67 -2.45
CA ARG A 200 4.85 16.04 -3.50
C ARG A 200 4.20 16.38 -4.84
N ARG A 201 2.95 15.98 -5.07
CA ARG A 201 2.19 16.44 -6.24
C ARG A 201 1.89 17.94 -6.19
N ASN A 202 1.99 18.57 -5.01
CA ASN A 202 1.71 20.00 -4.81
C ASN A 202 0.33 20.45 -5.32
N LEU A 203 -0.64 19.53 -5.39
CA LEU A 203 -2.02 19.81 -5.80
C LEU A 203 -2.98 19.93 -4.61
N VAL A 204 -2.58 19.44 -3.42
CA VAL A 204 -3.39 19.48 -2.20
C VAL A 204 -2.92 20.64 -1.32
N PRO A 205 -3.71 21.72 -1.17
CA PRO A 205 -3.33 22.88 -0.37
C PRO A 205 -3.43 22.63 1.13
N LEU A 206 -2.77 23.49 1.91
CA LEU A 206 -2.71 23.41 3.37
C LEU A 206 -4.11 23.41 4.02
N ASN A 207 -5.07 24.18 3.48
CA ASN A 207 -6.44 24.23 4.01
C ASN A 207 -7.22 22.92 3.89
N ILE A 208 -6.74 21.95 3.11
CA ILE A 208 -7.23 20.56 3.09
C ILE A 208 -6.42 19.70 4.07
N MET A 209 -5.09 19.87 4.08
CA MET A 209 -4.20 19.09 4.92
C MET A 209 -4.38 19.34 6.42
N GLU A 210 -4.64 20.57 6.84
CA GLU A 210 -4.76 20.91 8.26
C GLU A 210 -6.01 20.25 8.90
N PRO A 211 -7.23 20.36 8.34
CA PRO A 211 -8.37 19.58 8.83
C PRO A 211 -8.13 18.07 8.81
N TRP A 212 -7.45 17.57 7.77
CA TRP A 212 -7.14 16.15 7.64
C TRP A 212 -6.18 15.66 8.74
N ILE A 213 -5.12 16.41 9.08
CA ILE A 213 -4.25 16.09 10.22
C ILE A 213 -5.04 16.18 11.53
N ASN A 214 -5.87 17.22 11.71
CA ASN A 214 -6.65 17.39 12.94
C ASN A 214 -7.64 16.24 13.18
N ARG A 215 -8.15 15.61 12.11
CA ARG A 215 -8.93 14.37 12.18
C ARG A 215 -8.12 13.23 12.85
N ILE A 216 -6.87 13.05 12.43
CA ILE A 216 -5.97 12.03 13.01
C ILE A 216 -5.62 12.38 14.46
N VAL A 217 -5.33 13.65 14.74
CA VAL A 217 -4.99 14.10 16.09
C VAL A 217 -6.12 13.87 17.07
N THR A 218 -7.36 14.14 16.67
CA THR A 218 -8.55 13.90 17.51
C THR A 218 -8.55 12.48 18.07
N VAL A 219 -8.19 11.48 17.25
CA VAL A 219 -8.08 10.09 17.69
C VAL A 219 -6.80 9.84 18.48
N ALA A 220 -5.66 10.37 18.05
CA ALA A 220 -4.38 10.23 18.76
C ALA A 220 -4.39 10.81 20.19
N THR A 221 -5.27 11.77 20.48
CA THR A 221 -5.45 12.37 21.81
C THR A 221 -6.69 11.85 22.55
N ALA A 222 -7.40 10.87 21.99
CA ALA A 222 -8.65 10.40 22.57
C ALA A 222 -8.38 9.67 23.90
N THR A 223 -9.23 9.92 24.88
CA THR A 223 -9.22 9.14 26.13
C THR A 223 -10.01 7.84 25.91
N PRO A 224 -9.43 6.68 26.22
CA PRO A 224 -10.16 5.41 26.18
C PRO A 224 -11.36 5.44 27.12
N GLU A 225 -12.53 5.07 26.61
CA GLU A 225 -13.77 5.00 27.40
C GLU A 225 -13.81 3.78 28.34
N THR A 226 -13.01 2.75 28.06
CA THR A 226 -13.01 1.47 28.77
C THR A 226 -11.65 1.20 29.42
N PRO A 227 -11.57 1.18 30.77
CA PRO A 227 -10.30 0.95 31.49
C PRO A 227 -9.68 -0.44 31.25
N ASP A 228 -10.50 -1.43 30.87
CA ASP A 228 -10.09 -2.83 30.77
C ASP A 228 -9.53 -3.24 29.39
N ARG A 229 -9.41 -2.30 28.45
CA ARG A 229 -8.80 -2.54 27.13
C ARG A 229 -7.49 -1.78 27.00
N ASP A 230 -6.57 -2.34 26.22
CA ASP A 230 -5.34 -1.65 25.86
C ASP A 230 -5.69 -0.30 25.19
N PRO A 231 -5.34 0.84 25.82
CA PRO A 231 -5.69 2.16 25.31
C PRO A 231 -5.03 2.45 23.96
N PHE A 232 -3.89 1.84 23.66
CA PHE A 232 -3.18 2.05 22.41
C PHE A 232 -3.90 1.42 21.22
N LEU A 233 -4.82 0.48 21.42
CA LEU A 233 -5.71 0.01 20.33
C LEU A 233 -6.57 1.13 19.76
N LEU A 234 -6.80 2.19 20.53
CA LEU A 234 -7.53 3.38 20.11
C LEU A 234 -6.61 4.42 19.42
N THR A 235 -5.45 4.69 20.02
CA THR A 235 -4.62 5.87 19.69
C THR A 235 -3.31 5.51 18.98
N GLY A 236 -2.77 4.31 19.20
CA GLY A 236 -1.40 3.94 18.89
C GLY A 236 -1.05 4.03 17.41
N ASN A 237 -1.94 3.58 16.52
CA ASN A 237 -1.72 3.68 15.07
C ASN A 237 -1.71 5.14 14.59
N ALA A 238 -2.60 5.99 15.14
CA ALA A 238 -2.65 7.41 14.82
C ALA A 238 -1.40 8.14 15.32
N GLU A 239 -0.95 7.85 16.54
CA GLU A 239 0.29 8.41 17.07
C GLU A 239 1.52 7.97 16.27
N ALA A 240 1.63 6.67 15.96
CA ALA A 240 2.74 6.12 15.17
C ALA A 240 2.78 6.76 13.77
N PHE A 241 1.62 6.92 13.13
CA PHE A 241 1.52 7.60 11.85
C PHE A 241 1.98 9.07 11.92
N LEU A 242 1.54 9.83 12.92
CA LEU A 242 1.96 11.23 13.09
C LEU A 242 3.47 11.37 13.31
N ARG A 243 4.07 10.45 14.08
CA ARG A 243 5.54 10.40 14.28
C ARG A 243 6.26 10.08 12.97
N ALA A 244 5.78 9.10 12.22
CA ALA A 244 6.34 8.73 10.92
C ALA A 244 6.25 9.88 9.90
N LEU A 245 5.08 10.54 9.81
CA LEU A 245 4.88 11.69 8.92
C LEU A 245 5.78 12.86 9.30
N TYR A 246 5.95 13.15 10.59
CA TYR A 246 6.90 14.16 11.06
C TYR A 246 8.32 13.85 10.61
N LEU A 247 8.80 12.61 10.83
CA LEU A 247 10.15 12.21 10.44
C LEU A 247 10.38 12.39 8.93
N GLN A 248 9.42 11.97 8.11
CA GLN A 248 9.55 12.12 6.66
C GLN A 248 9.46 13.58 6.20
N LEU A 249 8.58 14.39 6.78
CA LEU A 249 8.55 15.84 6.48
C LEU A 249 9.83 16.54 6.94
N ALA A 250 10.39 16.14 8.08
CA ALA A 250 11.59 16.77 8.63
C ALA A 250 12.85 16.42 7.83
N LEU A 251 12.98 15.15 7.41
CA LEU A 251 14.23 14.56 6.91
C LEU A 251 14.25 14.23 5.41
N SER A 252 13.11 14.29 4.70
CA SER A 252 13.06 14.01 3.26
C SER A 252 13.92 14.99 2.45
N HIS A 253 14.65 14.47 1.45
CA HIS A 253 15.47 15.24 0.52
C HIS A 253 14.64 15.97 -0.55
N ASP A 254 13.42 15.49 -0.81
CA ASP A 254 12.45 16.12 -1.72
C ASP A 254 11.19 16.53 -0.94
N PRO A 255 11.17 17.76 -0.40
CA PRO A 255 10.07 18.24 0.44
C PRO A 255 8.91 18.80 -0.40
N PRO A 256 7.64 18.62 0.03
CA PRO A 256 6.50 19.27 -0.61
C PRO A 256 6.54 20.78 -0.40
N GLN A 257 5.87 21.54 -1.27
CA GLN A 257 5.86 23.00 -1.24
C GLN A 257 5.32 23.55 0.09
N ILE A 258 4.32 22.89 0.67
CA ILE A 258 3.70 23.29 1.94
C ILE A 258 4.44 22.77 3.19
N ARG A 259 5.66 22.22 3.05
CA ARG A 259 6.39 21.57 4.16
C ARG A 259 6.50 22.45 5.41
N GLY A 260 6.87 23.72 5.25
CA GLY A 260 7.12 24.61 6.39
C GLY A 260 5.89 24.75 7.27
N ASP A 261 4.77 25.14 6.67
CA ASP A 261 3.50 25.30 7.38
C ASP A 261 2.97 23.96 7.91
N LEU A 262 3.10 22.89 7.12
CA LEU A 262 2.64 21.57 7.51
C LEU A 262 3.43 21.02 8.71
N LEU A 263 4.74 21.26 8.78
CA LEU A 263 5.55 20.90 9.94
C LEU A 263 5.07 21.60 11.22
N LEU A 264 4.64 22.87 11.14
CA LEU A 264 4.07 23.56 12.30
C LEU A 264 2.78 22.87 12.78
N VAL A 265 1.91 22.47 11.85
CA VAL A 265 0.68 21.72 12.15
C VAL A 265 1.00 20.36 12.79
N VAL A 266 1.94 19.60 12.22
CA VAL A 266 2.34 18.28 12.73
C VAL A 266 3.07 18.38 14.07
N VAL A 267 3.92 19.38 14.29
CA VAL A 267 4.58 19.59 15.59
C VAL A 267 3.57 19.95 16.67
N ALA A 268 2.61 20.83 16.37
CA ALA A 268 1.51 21.14 17.30
C ALA A 268 0.69 19.89 17.63
N ALA A 269 0.38 19.07 16.61
CA ALA A 269 -0.28 17.78 16.75
C ALA A 269 0.48 16.80 17.66
N LEU A 270 1.79 16.68 17.47
CA LEU A 270 2.64 15.81 18.28
C LEU A 270 2.74 16.28 19.74
N LYS A 271 2.88 17.59 19.98
CA LYS A 271 2.86 18.15 21.34
C LYS A 271 1.56 17.85 22.07
N ARG A 272 0.41 17.93 21.38
CA ARG A 272 -0.90 17.59 21.97
C ARG A 272 -1.03 16.10 22.30
N SER A 273 -0.68 15.23 21.35
CA SER A 273 -0.77 13.76 21.51
C SER A 273 0.25 13.17 22.47
N ASN A 274 1.39 13.85 22.69
CA ASN A 274 2.48 13.37 23.55
C ASN A 274 2.74 14.32 24.73
N ARG A 275 1.69 14.97 25.25
CA ARG A 275 1.80 16.01 26.29
C ARG A 275 2.57 15.56 27.54
N ALA A 276 2.49 14.28 27.90
CA ALA A 276 3.21 13.73 29.05
C ALA A 276 4.75 13.80 28.91
N TYR A 277 5.26 13.89 27.68
CA TYR A 277 6.70 13.87 27.39
C TYR A 277 7.23 15.19 26.81
N LEU A 278 6.38 15.96 26.13
CA LEU A 278 6.75 17.17 25.36
C LEU A 278 6.10 18.46 25.89
N GLY A 279 5.30 18.36 26.95
CA GLY A 279 4.52 19.44 27.55
C GLY A 279 5.21 20.18 28.69
#